data_AF-A0A1I3H2J8-F1
#
_entry.id   AF-A0A1I3H2J8-F1
#
_cell.length_a   1.000
_cell.length_b   1.000
_cell.length_c   1.000
_cell.angle_alpha   90.00
_cell.angle_beta   90.00
_cell.angle_gamma   90.00
#
_symmetry.space_group_name_H-M   'P 1'
#
loop_
_entity.id
_entity.type
_entity.pdbx_description
1 polymer ?
#
loop_
_entity_poly.entity_id
_entity_poly.type
_entity_poly.pdbx_seq_one_letter_code
_entity_poly.pdbx_strand_id
1 'polypeptide(L)' 'MTIANFAGWPSVVSIETILIAVGVSGMIGVFFGFYPARQAARLDPIEALRRE' A
#
# COMPACT_ATOMS: atom_id res chain seq x y z
N MET A 1 7.44 -20.64 -15.46
CA MET A 1 8.70 -20.12 -14.87
C MET A 1 9.81 -20.15 -15.93
N THR A 2 9.55 -19.64 -17.14
CA THR A 2 10.37 -19.92 -18.34
C THR A 2 10.73 -18.67 -19.15
N ILE A 3 10.11 -17.52 -18.88
CA ILE A 3 10.29 -16.29 -19.68
C ILE A 3 11.38 -15.38 -19.08
N ALA A 4 11.64 -15.48 -17.77
CA ALA A 4 12.61 -14.64 -17.08
C ALA A 4 14.08 -14.88 -17.48
N ASN A 5 14.40 -16.07 -18.00
CA ASN A 5 15.79 -16.43 -18.34
C ASN A 5 16.28 -15.85 -19.69
N PHE A 6 15.40 -15.30 -20.53
CA PHE A 6 15.76 -14.83 -21.88
C PHE A 6 16.02 -13.31 -21.97
N ALA A 7 15.71 -12.53 -20.93
CA ALA A 7 15.76 -11.07 -21.00
C ALA A 7 17.13 -10.46 -20.62
N GLY A 8 18.10 -11.24 -20.12
CA GLY A 8 19.42 -10.71 -19.74
C GLY A 8 19.39 -9.60 -18.69
N TRP A 9 18.24 -9.34 -18.05
CA TRP A 9 18.14 -8.45 -16.92
C TRP A 9 18.76 -9.16 -15.73
N PRO A 10 19.84 -8.62 -15.13
CA PRO A 10 20.22 -9.09 -13.81
C PRO A 10 19.05 -8.72 -12.90
N SER A 11 18.14 -9.67 -12.66
CA SER A 11 17.07 -9.50 -11.69
C SER A 11 17.73 -9.56 -10.33
N VAL A 12 18.37 -8.46 -9.94
CA VAL A 12 18.95 -8.24 -8.62
C VAL A 12 17.79 -8.02 -7.65
N VAL A 13 16.95 -9.04 -7.49
CA VAL A 13 15.93 -9.07 -6.45
C VAL A 13 16.67 -9.46 -5.17
N SER A 14 17.27 -8.45 -4.54
CA SER A 14 17.92 -8.61 -3.24
C SER A 14 16.86 -8.63 -2.13
N ILE A 15 17.17 -9.29 -1.02
CA ILE A 15 16.29 -9.29 0.16
C ILE A 15 16.04 -7.86 0.68
N GLU A 16 17.04 -6.98 0.55
CA GLU A 16 16.92 -5.56 0.89
C GLU A 16 15.86 -4.85 0.04
N THR A 17 15.87 -5.10 -1.28
CA THR A 17 14.87 -4.53 -2.20
C THR A 17 13.45 -5.01 -1.87
N ILE A 18 13.29 -6.28 -1.48
CA ILE A 18 11.99 -6.82 -1.05
C ILE A 18 11.50 -6.12 0.21
N LEU A 19 12.37 -5.96 1.21
CA LEU A 19 12.02 -5.31 2.48
C LEU A 19 11.61 -3.86 2.25
N ILE A 20 12.35 -3.13 1.41
CA ILE A 20 12.03 -1.75 1.04
C ILE A 20 10.69 -1.71 0.30
N ALA A 21 10.47 -2.60 -0.68
CA ALA A 21 9.23 -2.63 -1.45
C ALA A 21 8.00 -2.89 -0.56
N VAL A 22 8.09 -3.86 0.34
CA VAL A 22 7.01 -4.16 1.30
C VAL A 22 6.83 -3.02 2.28
N GLY A 23 7.91 -2.44 2.80
CA GLY A 23 7.87 -1.31 3.73
C GLY A 23 7.21 -0.09 3.14
N VAL A 24 7.59 0.30 1.91
CA VAL A 24 7.00 1.45 1.20
C VAL A 24 5.54 1.18 0.84
N SER A 25 5.22 0.01 0.29
CA SER A 25 3.84 -0.37 -0.06
C SER A 25 2.92 -0.38 1.18
N GLY A 26 3.38 -0.99 2.28
CA GLY A 26 2.65 -1.02 3.54
C GLY A 26 2.50 0.36 4.16
N MET A 27 3.54 1.19 4.15
CA MET A 27 3.48 2.56 4.67
C MET A 27 2.47 3.40 3.90
N ILE A 28 2.49 3.36 2.57
CA ILE A 28 1.52 4.07 1.73
C ILE A 28 0.10 3.56 2.02
N GLY A 29 -0.10 2.24 2.02
CA GLY A 29 -1.40 1.63 2.30
C GLY A 29 -1.97 2.03 3.67
N VAL A 30 -1.14 2.00 4.71
CA VAL A 30 -1.54 2.41 6.06
C VAL A 30 -1.80 3.92 6.12
N PHE A 31 -0.94 4.76 5.54
CA PHE A 31 -1.11 6.22 5.61
C PHE A 31 -2.41 6.67 4.93
N PHE A 32 -2.63 6.20 3.69
CA PHE A 32 -3.82 6.53 2.92
C PHE A 32 -5.08 5.80 3.38
N GLY A 33 -4.98 4.70 4.13
CA GLY A 33 -6.14 4.06 4.77
C GLY A 33 -6.51 4.71 6.11
N PHE A 34 -5.50 4.99 6.95
CA PHE A 34 -5.70 5.48 8.31
C PHE A 34 -6.12 6.95 8.36
N TYR A 35 -5.50 7.80 7.53
CA TYR A 35 -5.82 9.23 7.52
C TYR A 35 -7.31 9.51 7.23
N PRO A 36 -7.91 9.01 6.12
CA PRO A 36 -9.34 9.22 5.87
C PRO A 36 -10.23 8.49 6.87
N ALA A 37 -9.85 7.29 7.34
CA ALA A 37 -10.62 6.58 8.36
C ALA A 37 -10.72 7.40 9.67
N ARG A 38 -9.60 8.03 10.07
CA ARG A 38 -9.58 8.92 11.23
C ARG A 38 -10.42 10.16 11.02
N GLN A 39 -10.47 10.69 9.80
CA GLN A 39 -11.34 11.82 9.48
C GLN A 39 -12.83 11.43 9.57
N ALA A 40 -13.21 10.28 9.00
CA ALA A 40 -14.58 9.76 9.07
C ALA A 40 -15.02 9.46 10.51
N ALA A 41 -14.13 8.89 11.34
CA ALA A 41 -14.42 8.60 12.75
C ALA A 41 -14.63 9.87 13.62
N ARG A 42 -14.25 11.04 13.11
CA ARG A 42 -14.43 12.34 13.80
C ARG A 42 -15.64 13.12 13.32
N LEU A 43 -16.32 12.65 12.27
CA LEU A 43 -17.58 13.24 11.82
C LEU A 43 -18.67 12.89 12.82
N ASP A 44 -19.65 13.76 12.96
CA ASP A 44 -20.83 13.47 13.77
C ASP A 44 -21.47 12.17 13.26
N PRO A 45 -21.87 11.23 14.13
CA PRO A 45 -22.38 9.92 13.70
C PRO A 45 -23.58 10.03 12.78
N ILE A 46 -24.39 11.08 12.95
CA ILE A 46 -25.52 11.41 12.09
C ILE A 46 -25.02 11.72 10.67
N GLU A 47 -23.99 12.56 10.53
CA GLU A 47 -23.38 12.92 9.24
C GLU A 47 -22.65 11.73 8.61
N ALA A 48 -21.97 10.90 9.42
CA ALA A 48 -21.29 9.70 8.95
C ALA A 48 -22.26 8.61 8.44
N LEU A 49 -23.48 8.55 8.98
CA LEU A 49 -24.55 7.64 8.53
C LEU A 49 -25.46 8.25 7.46
N ARG A 50 -25.43 9.58 7.31
CA ARG A 50 -26.16 10.31 6.27
C ARG A 50 -25.46 10.09 4.93
N ARG A 51 -25.80 8.97 4.30
CA ARG A 51 -25.61 8.80 2.86
C ARG A 51 -26.54 9.78 2.17
N GLU A 52 -25.96 10.82 1.59
CA GLU A 52 -26.52 11.44 0.40
C GLU A 52 -26.26 10.55 -0.84
#